data_AF-A0A957GGN6-F1
#
_entry.id   AF-A0A957GGN6-F1
#
_cell.length_a   1.000
_cell.length_b   1.000
_cell.length_c   1.000
_cell.angle_alpha   90.00
_cell.angle_beta   90.00
_cell.angle_gamma   90.00
#
_symmetry.space_group_name_H-M   'P 1'
#
loop_
_entity.id
_entity.type
_entity.pdbx_description
1 polymer ?
#
loop_
_entity_poly.entity_id
_entity_poly.type
_entity_poly.pdbx_seq_one_letter_code
_entity_poly.pdbx_strand_id
1 'polypeptide(L)'
;MQATIQSINLIATDPDVRSGRPYLIGTSVTVADIAIVKLHHAQDADGLADWFGLTLPQVYAALAYYYDHKKTIDSQIYTQLRQAQKFKEQRLGSKDSLLSR
;
A
#
# COMPACT_ATOMS: atom_id res chain seq x y z
N MET A 1 37.97 -3.93 7.80
CA MET A 1 37.37 -4.11 6.47
C MET A 1 36.32 -3.02 6.29
N GLN A 2 36.40 -2.19 5.26
CA GLN A 2 35.34 -1.22 4.95
C GLN A 2 34.34 -1.88 4.00
N ALA A 3 33.05 -1.83 4.34
CA ALA A 3 31.98 -2.31 3.47
C ALA A 3 31.38 -1.12 2.69
N THR A 4 31.17 -1.29 1.39
CA THR A 4 30.43 -0.33 0.56
C THR A 4 28.95 -0.72 0.55
N ILE A 5 28.09 0.20 1.00
CA ILE A 5 26.64 -0.02 1.03
C ILE A 5 26.08 0.16 -0.38
N GLN A 6 25.22 -0.77 -0.82
CA GLN A 6 24.44 -0.67 -2.06
C GLN A 6 22.97 -0.57 -1.67
N SER A 7 22.29 0.52 -2.07
CA SER A 7 20.88 0.77 -1.69
C SER A 7 19.89 0.50 -2.83
N ILE A 8 18.67 0.10 -2.46
CA ILE A 8 17.54 -0.04 -3.38
C ILE A 8 16.60 1.16 -3.16
N ASN A 9 16.66 2.14 -4.07
CA ASN A 9 15.94 3.41 -3.93
C ASN A 9 14.62 3.38 -4.72
N LEU A 10 13.65 2.59 -4.27
CA LEU A 10 12.37 2.37 -4.96
C LEU A 10 11.13 2.83 -4.16
N ILE A 11 11.33 3.29 -2.93
CA ILE A 11 10.24 3.72 -2.03
C ILE A 11 10.48 5.16 -1.61
N ALA A 12 9.41 5.95 -1.66
CA ALA A 12 9.41 7.33 -1.20
C ALA A 12 8.18 7.62 -0.32
N THR A 13 8.27 8.72 0.42
CA THR A 13 7.15 9.32 1.14
C THR A 13 7.10 10.79 0.76
N ASP A 14 5.91 11.30 0.51
CA ASP A 14 5.69 12.71 0.21
C ASP A 14 4.38 13.13 0.87
N PRO A 15 4.36 14.16 1.75
CA PRO A 15 3.13 14.64 2.39
C PRO A 15 2.00 14.95 1.41
N ASP A 16 2.33 15.41 0.20
CA ASP A 16 1.39 15.78 -0.84
C ASP A 16 0.91 14.58 -1.67
N VAL A 17 1.65 13.45 -1.63
CA VAL A 17 1.29 12.20 -2.34
C VAL A 17 0.78 11.17 -1.35
N ARG A 18 -0.47 10.73 -1.54
CA ARG A 18 -1.10 9.70 -0.70
C ARG A 18 -0.98 10.02 0.80
N SER A 19 -0.97 11.32 1.16
CA SER A 19 -0.90 11.80 2.55
C SER A 19 0.34 11.30 3.31
N GLY A 20 1.52 11.27 2.66
CA GLY A 20 2.77 10.82 3.29
C GLY A 20 2.92 9.31 3.43
N ARG A 21 2.00 8.51 2.86
CA ARG A 21 2.13 7.04 2.92
C ARG A 21 3.27 6.57 2.01
N PRO A 22 4.09 5.59 2.46
CA PRO A 22 5.14 5.02 1.62
C PRO A 22 4.57 4.46 0.32
N TYR A 23 5.11 4.92 -0.81
CA TYR A 23 4.69 4.52 -2.14
C TYR A 23 5.87 4.13 -3.01
N LEU A 24 5.61 3.32 -4.04
CA LEU A 24 6.62 2.88 -4.99
C LEU A 24 6.87 3.97 -6.03
N ILE A 25 8.13 4.38 -6.18
CA ILE A 25 8.54 5.47 -7.08
C ILE A 25 8.09 5.16 -8.52
N GLY A 26 7.59 6.19 -9.20
CA GLY A 26 7.06 6.09 -10.57
C GLY A 26 5.62 5.55 -10.62
N THR A 27 4.98 5.33 -9.47
CA THR A 27 3.62 4.78 -9.38
C THR A 27 2.83 5.51 -8.30
N SER A 28 1.53 5.25 -8.24
CA SER A 28 0.70 5.65 -7.09
C SER A 28 0.46 4.50 -6.11
N VAL A 29 1.03 3.31 -6.35
CA VAL A 29 0.82 2.12 -5.52
C VAL A 29 1.55 2.31 -4.20
N THR A 30 0.85 2.07 -3.09
CA THR A 30 1.43 2.18 -1.75
C THR A 30 1.97 0.85 -1.26
N VAL A 31 2.90 0.88 -0.30
CA VAL A 31 3.38 -0.35 0.36
C VAL A 31 2.24 -1.10 1.04
N ALA A 32 1.25 -0.37 1.58
CA ALA A 32 0.05 -0.96 2.17
C ALA A 32 -0.79 -1.73 1.14
N ASP A 33 -0.92 -1.24 -0.09
CA ASP A 33 -1.64 -1.92 -1.16
C ASP A 33 -1.02 -3.30 -1.45
N ILE A 34 0.31 -3.36 -1.60
CA ILE A 34 1.05 -4.61 -1.81
C ILE A 34 0.89 -5.56 -0.61
N ALA A 35 1.01 -5.05 0.62
CA ALA A 35 0.88 -5.85 1.83
C ALA A 35 -0.51 -6.49 1.96
N ILE A 36 -1.58 -5.72 1.70
CA ILE A 36 -2.96 -6.21 1.74
C ILE A 36 -3.12 -7.37 0.77
N VAL A 37 -2.66 -7.20 -0.46
CA VAL A 37 -2.82 -8.25 -1.49
C VAL A 37 -2.00 -9.48 -1.14
N LYS A 38 -0.75 -9.31 -0.72
CA LYS A 38 0.12 -10.42 -0.34
C LYS A 38 -0.50 -11.27 0.77
N LEU A 39 -1.09 -10.62 1.78
CA LEU A 39 -1.62 -11.29 2.97
C LEU A 39 -3.02 -11.87 2.77
N HIS A 40 -3.90 -11.14 2.08
CA HIS A 40 -5.30 -11.54 1.95
C HIS A 40 -5.60 -12.37 0.71
N HIS A 41 -4.82 -12.20 -0.36
CA HIS A 41 -5.03 -12.92 -1.63
C HIS A 41 -3.93 -13.95 -1.93
N ALA A 42 -2.99 -14.15 -1.00
CA ALA A 42 -1.89 -15.12 -1.07
C ALA A 42 -1.10 -15.06 -2.39
N GLN A 43 -1.07 -13.91 -3.06
CA GLN A 43 -0.36 -13.74 -4.32
C GLN A 43 1.16 -13.88 -4.11
N ASP A 44 1.84 -14.47 -5.08
CA ASP A 44 3.30 -14.44 -5.15
C ASP A 44 3.79 -13.09 -5.71
N ALA A 45 5.11 -12.93 -5.80
CA ALA A 45 5.69 -11.66 -6.24
C ALA A 45 5.39 -11.37 -7.72
N ASP A 46 5.34 -12.41 -8.55
CA ASP A 46 4.99 -12.31 -9.97
C ASP A 46 3.52 -11.88 -10.17
N GLY A 47 2.58 -12.50 -9.45
CA GLY A 47 1.17 -12.10 -9.52
C GLY A 47 0.93 -10.67 -9.03
N LEU A 48 1.69 -10.21 -8.02
CA LEU A 48 1.69 -8.81 -7.59
C LEU A 48 2.24 -7.87 -8.66
N ALA A 49 3.34 -8.26 -9.31
CA ALA A 49 3.95 -7.47 -10.38
C ALA A 49 2.97 -7.30 -11.54
N ASP A 50 2.36 -8.38 -12.00
CA ASP A 50 1.39 -8.37 -13.09
C ASP A 50 0.13 -7.57 -12.74
N TRP A 51 -0.42 -7.77 -11.54
CA TRP A 51 -1.67 -7.11 -11.18
C TRP A 51 -1.52 -5.60 -11.02
N PHE A 52 -0.39 -5.13 -10.48
CA PHE A 52 -0.14 -3.70 -10.27
C PHE A 52 0.66 -3.05 -11.41
N GLY A 53 1.09 -3.80 -12.42
CA GLY A 53 2.00 -3.31 -13.47
C GLY A 53 3.35 -2.85 -12.90
N LEU A 54 3.85 -3.55 -11.89
CA LEU A 54 5.11 -3.26 -11.21
C LEU A 54 6.24 -4.14 -11.73
N THR A 55 7.47 -3.69 -11.51
CA THR A 55 8.64 -4.56 -11.67
C THR A 55 8.84 -5.44 -10.43
N LEU A 56 9.46 -6.61 -10.58
CA LEU A 56 9.79 -7.48 -9.44
C LEU A 56 10.61 -6.76 -8.34
N PRO A 57 11.65 -5.96 -8.66
CA PRO A 57 12.39 -5.19 -7.65
C PRO A 57 11.50 -4.26 -6.82
N GLN A 58 10.51 -3.62 -7.45
CA GLN A 58 9.53 -2.78 -6.77
C GLN A 58 8.68 -3.58 -5.78
N VAL A 59 8.15 -4.73 -6.21
CA VAL A 59 7.36 -5.62 -5.34
C VAL A 59 8.19 -6.08 -4.14
N TYR A 60 9.41 -6.57 -4.38
CA TYR A 60 10.28 -7.03 -3.29
C TYR A 60 10.73 -5.90 -2.37
N ALA A 61 11.01 -4.71 -2.90
CA ALA A 61 11.33 -3.55 -2.07
C ALA A 61 10.14 -3.19 -1.15
N ALA A 62 8.91 -3.18 -1.69
CA ALA A 62 7.72 -2.93 -0.90
C ALA A 62 7.50 -3.99 0.19
N LEU A 63 7.67 -5.28 -0.14
CA LEU A 63 7.56 -6.35 0.85
C LEU A 63 8.63 -6.24 1.94
N ALA A 64 9.89 -5.97 1.57
CA ALA A 64 10.97 -5.78 2.53
C ALA A 64 10.67 -4.60 3.47
N TYR A 65 10.27 -3.45 2.92
CA TYR A 65 9.89 -2.28 3.70
C TYR A 65 8.69 -2.56 4.60
N TYR A 66 7.69 -3.30 4.08
CA TYR A 66 6.51 -3.70 4.86
C TYR A 66 6.91 -4.50 6.10
N TYR A 67 7.75 -5.53 5.95
CA TYR A 67 8.13 -6.36 7.09
C TYR A 67 9.00 -5.61 8.11
N ASP A 68 9.85 -4.69 7.65
CA ASP A 68 10.65 -3.82 8.52
C ASP A 68 9.77 -2.80 9.29
N HIS A 69 8.66 -2.35 8.69
CA HIS A 69 7.75 -1.34 9.26
C HIS A 69 6.36 -1.90 9.60
N LYS A 70 6.26 -3.21 9.82
CA LYS A 70 4.98 -3.95 9.82
C LYS A 70 3.94 -3.35 10.75
N LYS A 71 4.33 -3.04 11.99
CA LYS A 71 3.43 -2.49 13.02
C LYS A 71 2.79 -1.17 12.58
N THR A 72 3.59 -0.29 11.98
CA THR A 72 3.13 1.03 11.51
C THR A 72 2.18 0.88 10.33
N ILE A 73 2.55 0.05 9.34
CA ILE A 73 1.74 -0.14 8.14
C ILE A 73 0.44 -0.88 8.46
N ASP A 74 0.47 -1.92 9.31
CA ASP A 74 -0.75 -2.60 9.76
C ASP A 74 -1.71 -1.61 10.43
N SER A 75 -1.21 -0.74 11.32
CA SER A 75 -2.02 0.31 11.95
C SER A 75 -2.64 1.27 10.93
N GLN A 76 -1.89 1.66 9.90
CA GLN A 76 -2.40 2.47 8.80
C GLN A 76 -3.50 1.76 8.01
N ILE A 77 -3.33 0.45 7.74
CA ILE A 77 -4.35 -0.37 7.06
C ILE A 77 -5.63 -0.42 7.90
N TYR A 78 -5.54 -0.74 9.20
CA TYR A 78 -6.69 -0.77 10.09
C TYR A 78 -7.41 0.57 10.19
N THR A 79 -6.65 1.67 10.24
CA THR A 79 -7.20 3.02 10.29
C THR A 79 -7.99 3.33 9.02
N GLN A 80 -7.44 2.99 7.84
CA GLN A 80 -8.12 3.18 6.55
C GLN A 80 -9.39 2.34 6.45
N LEU A 81 -9.36 1.08 6.87
CA LEU A 81 -10.55 0.22 6.89
C LEU A 81 -11.65 0.79 7.80
N ARG A 82 -11.28 1.30 8.99
CA ARG A 82 -12.25 1.95 9.89
C ARG A 82 -12.84 3.23 9.30
N GLN A 83 -12.03 4.04 8.62
CA GLN A 83 -12.52 5.25 7.96
C GLN A 83 -13.48 4.89 6.82
N ALA A 84 -13.11 3.93 5.97
CA ALA A 84 -13.95 3.45 4.87
C ALA A 84 -15.30 2.92 5.38
N GLN A 85 -15.30 2.16 6.48
CA GLN A 85 -16.52 1.65 7.10
C GLN A 85 -17.43 2.78 7.60
N LYS A 86 -16.87 3.76 8.33
CA LYS A 86 -17.63 4.94 8.80
C LYS A 86 -18.25 5.72 7.64
N PHE A 87 -17.49 5.95 6.56
CA PHE A 87 -18.01 6.64 5.38
C PHE A 87 -19.14 5.87 4.70
N LYS A 88 -19.05 4.53 4.65
CA LYS A 88 -20.12 3.67 4.11
C LYS A 88 -21.40 3.79 4.95
N GLU A 89 -21.29 3.73 6.27
CA GLU A 89 -22.41 3.88 7.21
C GLU A 89 -23.08 5.25 7.10
N GLN A 90 -22.29 6.33 7.00
CA GLN A 90 -22.80 7.68 6.82
C GLN A 90 -23.49 7.89 5.46
N ARG A 91 -22.95 7.31 4.38
CA ARG A 91 -23.54 7.40 3.04
C ARG A 91 -24.82 6.58 2.89
N LEU A 92 -24.91 5.42 3.54
CA LEU A 92 -26.14 4.62 3.59
C LEU A 92 -27.32 5.36 4.26
N GLY A 93 -27.04 6.41 5.04
CA GLY A 93 -28.04 7.30 5.65
C GLY A 93 -28.39 8.55 4.84
N SER A 94 -27.70 8.84 3.73
CA SER A 94 -27.94 10.04 2.93
C SER A 94 -28.87 9.76 1.74
N LYS A 95 -29.91 10.60 1.55
CA LYS A 95 -30.90 10.46 0.47
C LYS A 95 -30.32 10.62 -0.96
N ASP A 96 -29.08 11.08 -1.11
CA ASP A 96 -28.38 11.30 -2.39
C ASP A 96 -27.23 10.29 -2.61
N SER A 97 -27.52 8.99 -2.62
CA SER A 97 -26.54 7.99 -3.06
C SER A 97 -26.50 7.91 -4.59
N LEU A 98 -25.40 8.35 -5.19
CA LEU A 98 -25.12 8.22 -6.65
C LEU A 98 -24.76 6.79 -7.11
N LEU A 99 -24.71 5.83 -6.20
CA LEU A 99 -24.55 4.42 -6.54
C LEU A 99 -25.89 3.73 -6.34
N SER A 100 -26.50 3.31 -7.44
CA SER A 100 -27.76 2.58 -7.45
C SER A 100 -27.58 1.21 -6.80
N ARG A 101 -28.59 0.78 -6.06
CA ARG A 101 -28.66 -0.53 -5.38
C ARG A 101 -28.69 -1.68 -6.37
#